data_AF-A0A7C2VHG4-F1
#
_entry.id   AF-A0A7C2VHG4-F1
#
_cell.length_a   1.000
_cell.length_b   1.000
_cell.length_c   1.000
_cell.angle_alpha   90.00
_cell.angle_beta   90.00
_cell.angle_gamma   90.00
#
_symmetry.space_group_name_H-M   'P 1'
#
loop_
_entity.id
_entity.type
_entity.pdbx_description
1 polymer ?
#
loop_
_entity_poly.entity_id
_entity_poly.type
_entity_poly.pdbx_seq_one_letter_code
_entity_poly.pdbx_strand_id
1 'polypeptide(L)'
;MMERHCNLVDETLWSRRREEFYRRFLEDVEIGYADKDIVDFINLVFSKKGVFTTSSCSGRITLVDALYPWLRDEAYVVFKKHEPISVEEISNLLSQNPIHRFWLISSGPILHFVAIDLEKAHKILQIARNSGFKHSGIISVSNEGIVVEIISGTWTSFLIKDSSKLIVNELDDVVKVANEVLIEGKKRLEKLYKAFKEVDI
;
A
#
# COMPACT_ATOMS: atom_id res chain seq x y z
N MET A 1 42.80 11.07 -8.52
CA MET A 1 41.59 11.22 -9.35
C MET A 1 40.44 11.33 -8.35
N MET A 2 39.93 12.54 -8.09
CA MET A 2 38.80 12.71 -7.16
C MET A 2 37.56 12.15 -7.83
N GLU A 3 37.03 11.03 -7.31
CA GLU A 3 35.70 10.54 -7.65
C GLU A 3 34.70 11.64 -7.31
N ARG A 4 34.21 12.34 -8.34
CA ARG A 4 33.03 13.17 -8.21
C ARG A 4 31.88 12.22 -7.92
N HIS A 5 31.55 12.04 -6.64
CA HIS A 5 30.27 11.48 -6.27
C HIS A 5 29.21 12.43 -6.84
N CYS A 6 28.58 12.01 -7.93
CA CYS A 6 27.45 12.73 -8.49
C CYS A 6 26.29 12.51 -7.51
N ASN A 7 26.10 13.47 -6.60
CA ASN A 7 24.94 13.49 -5.74
C ASN A 7 23.72 13.75 -6.61
N LEU A 8 23.03 12.66 -6.98
CA LEU A 8 21.80 12.68 -7.78
C LEU A 8 20.68 13.45 -7.08
N VAL A 9 20.74 13.53 -5.75
CA VAL A 9 19.73 14.12 -4.87
C VAL A 9 20.29 15.39 -4.23
N ASP A 10 19.50 16.46 -4.21
CA ASP A 10 19.75 17.68 -3.46
C ASP A 10 19.26 17.48 -2.02
N GLU A 11 20.20 17.46 -1.07
CA GLU A 11 19.91 17.20 0.35
C GLU A 11 18.97 18.23 0.98
N THR A 12 19.03 19.49 0.55
CA THR A 12 18.17 20.56 1.09
C THR A 12 16.74 20.33 0.64
N LEU A 13 16.56 20.04 -0.65
CA LEU A 13 15.25 19.77 -1.24
C LEU A 13 14.62 18.48 -0.67
N TRP A 14 15.43 17.43 -0.54
CA TRP A 14 15.02 16.16 0.07
C TRP A 14 14.58 16.35 1.53
N SER A 15 15.36 17.09 2.32
CA SER A 15 15.06 17.33 3.74
C SER A 15 13.77 18.12 3.92
N ARG A 16 13.56 19.17 3.12
CA ARG A 16 12.31 19.93 3.11
C ARG A 16 11.12 19.02 2.79
N ARG A 17 11.25 18.17 1.77
CA ARG A 17 10.20 17.22 1.38
C ARG A 17 9.92 16.20 2.48
N ARG A 18 10.95 15.68 3.15
CA ARG A 18 10.80 14.80 4.33
C ARG A 18 9.97 15.46 5.43
N GLU A 19 10.27 16.73 5.76
CA GLU A 19 9.52 17.47 6.78
C GLU A 19 8.05 17.71 6.39
N GLU A 20 7.80 18.06 5.13
CA GLU A 20 6.44 18.25 4.60
C GLU A 20 5.61 16.97 4.69
N PHE A 21 6.17 15.83 4.27
CA PHE A 21 5.47 14.54 4.35
C PHE A 21 5.28 14.07 5.79
N TYR A 22 6.23 14.33 6.69
CA TYR A 22 6.06 13.97 8.09
C TYR A 22 4.94 14.79 8.74
N ARG A 23 4.88 16.09 8.45
CA ARG A 23 3.80 16.96 8.96
C ARG A 23 2.43 16.49 8.49
N ARG A 24 2.28 16.21 7.18
CA ARG A 24 1.03 15.68 6.62
C ARG A 24 0.64 14.35 7.26
N PHE A 25 1.60 13.46 7.49
CA PHE A 25 1.34 12.20 8.17
C PHE A 25 0.84 12.42 9.62
N LEU A 26 1.43 13.35 10.37
CA LEU A 26 0.97 13.67 11.72
C LEU A 26 -0.45 14.24 11.72
N GLU A 27 -0.78 15.12 10.75
CA GLU A 27 -2.14 15.63 10.55
C GLU A 27 -3.12 14.49 10.25
N ASP A 28 -2.76 13.57 9.34
CA ASP A 28 -3.58 12.39 8.99
C ASP A 28 -3.83 11.48 10.20
N VAL A 29 -2.84 11.33 11.10
CA VAL A 29 -2.98 10.58 12.36
C VAL A 29 -3.92 11.30 13.32
N GLU A 30 -3.77 12.62 13.47
CA GLU A 30 -4.58 13.43 14.39
C GLU A 30 -6.06 13.40 14.01
N ILE A 31 -6.37 13.53 12.71
CA ILE A 31 -7.76 13.50 12.22
C ILE A 31 -8.32 12.08 12.04
N GLY A 32 -7.53 11.04 12.33
CA GLY A 32 -7.93 9.63 12.22
C GLY A 32 -8.06 9.13 10.78
N TYR A 33 -7.47 9.82 9.80
CA TYR A 33 -7.44 9.41 8.41
C TYR A 33 -6.39 8.31 8.14
N ALA A 34 -5.30 8.32 8.90
CA ALA A 34 -4.23 7.34 8.76
C ALA A 34 -4.70 5.93 9.18
N ASP A 35 -4.22 4.93 8.44
CA ASP A 35 -4.42 3.53 8.78
C ASP A 35 -3.67 3.18 10.07
N LYS A 36 -4.37 2.82 11.14
CA LYS A 36 -3.77 2.59 12.46
C LYS A 36 -2.65 1.54 12.42
N ASP A 37 -2.78 0.54 11.55
CA ASP A 37 -1.86 -0.59 11.47
C ASP A 37 -0.48 -0.21 10.90
N ILE A 38 -0.35 0.97 10.29
CA ILE A 38 0.88 1.42 9.64
C ILE A 38 1.56 2.58 10.36
N VAL A 39 0.89 3.23 11.32
CA VAL A 39 1.37 4.44 12.01
C VAL A 39 2.74 4.20 12.65
N ASP A 40 2.89 3.12 13.42
CA ASP A 40 4.15 2.79 14.08
C ASP A 40 5.28 2.53 13.09
N PHE A 41 4.97 1.90 11.96
CA PHE A 41 5.97 1.66 10.94
C PHE A 41 6.40 2.96 10.26
N ILE A 42 5.47 3.84 9.91
CA ILE A 42 5.81 5.14 9.32
C ILE A 42 6.66 5.97 10.29
N ASN A 43 6.30 6.04 11.57
CA ASN A 43 7.11 6.70 12.60
C ASN A 43 8.53 6.11 12.70
N LEU A 44 8.65 4.78 12.66
CA LEU A 44 9.96 4.12 12.62
C LEU A 44 10.76 4.58 11.39
N VAL A 45 10.15 4.65 10.20
CA VAL A 45 10.84 5.10 8.99
C VAL A 45 11.29 6.56 9.13
N PHE A 46 10.44 7.45 9.63
CA PHE A 46 10.83 8.85 9.86
C PHE A 46 11.91 9.02 10.94
N SER A 47 12.09 8.06 11.85
CA SER A 47 13.22 8.07 12.79
C SER A 47 14.58 7.80 12.12
N LYS A 48 14.59 7.24 10.91
CA LYS A 48 15.79 6.94 10.11
C LYS A 48 16.24 8.18 9.34
N LYS A 49 17.55 8.32 9.08
CA LYS A 49 18.12 9.57 8.55
C LYS A 49 18.08 9.66 7.03
N GLY A 50 18.19 8.53 6.34
CA GLY A 50 18.36 8.49 4.89
C GLY A 50 17.10 8.16 4.09
N VAL A 51 15.95 8.08 4.75
CA VAL A 51 14.70 7.65 4.14
C VAL A 51 13.49 8.31 4.79
N PHE A 52 12.43 8.50 4.00
CA PHE A 52 11.09 8.79 4.50
C PHE A 52 10.02 8.12 3.63
N THR A 53 8.75 8.17 4.03
CA THR A 53 7.62 7.68 3.21
C THR A 53 6.76 8.80 2.68
N THR A 54 6.18 8.65 1.48
CA THR A 54 5.24 9.62 0.90
C THR A 54 3.79 9.17 0.93
N SER A 55 3.55 7.91 0.64
CA SER A 55 2.22 7.29 0.55
C SER A 55 2.33 5.83 0.98
N SER A 56 1.37 5.40 1.78
CA SER A 56 1.41 4.13 2.48
C SER A 56 0.01 3.56 2.63
N CYS A 57 -0.18 2.31 2.23
CA CYS A 57 -1.42 1.55 2.43
C CYS A 57 -1.06 0.21 3.08
N SER A 58 -1.72 -0.17 4.17
CA SER A 58 -1.45 -1.46 4.85
C SER A 58 -2.08 -2.68 4.17
N GLY A 59 -2.82 -2.45 3.09
CA GLY A 59 -3.73 -3.41 2.48
C GLY A 59 -5.19 -3.01 2.72
N ARG A 60 -6.07 -3.50 1.85
CA ARG A 60 -7.50 -3.18 1.89
C ARG A 60 -8.33 -4.21 1.15
N ILE A 61 -9.59 -4.30 1.55
CA ILE A 61 -10.65 -4.94 0.79
C ILE A 61 -11.58 -3.84 0.29
N THR A 62 -11.92 -3.89 -1.00
CA THR A 62 -12.81 -2.93 -1.65
C THR A 62 -13.87 -3.64 -2.48
N LEU A 63 -15.10 -3.12 -2.47
CA LEU A 63 -16.10 -3.42 -3.48
C LEU A 63 -16.09 -2.28 -4.50
N VAL A 64 -15.80 -2.60 -5.76
CA VAL A 64 -15.70 -1.62 -6.84
C VAL A 64 -16.74 -1.93 -7.90
N ASP A 65 -17.44 -0.90 -8.36
CA ASP A 65 -18.27 -0.94 -9.56
C ASP A 65 -17.44 -0.49 -10.77
N ALA A 66 -17.11 -1.43 -11.65
CA ALA A 66 -16.33 -1.18 -12.85
C ALA A 66 -16.50 -2.32 -13.86
N LEU A 67 -16.26 -2.07 -15.15
CA LEU A 67 -16.29 -3.13 -16.17
C LEU A 67 -15.23 -4.23 -15.91
N TYR A 68 -14.05 -3.85 -15.41
CA TYR A 68 -12.95 -4.73 -15.02
C TYR A 68 -12.27 -4.24 -13.73
N PRO A 69 -11.69 -5.13 -12.91
CA PRO A 69 -11.19 -4.78 -11.58
C PRO A 69 -9.90 -3.94 -11.58
N TRP A 70 -9.21 -3.83 -12.72
CA TRP A 70 -7.99 -3.02 -12.86
C TRP A 70 -8.23 -1.64 -13.47
N LEU A 71 -9.48 -1.32 -13.87
CA LEU A 71 -9.79 0.00 -14.40
C LEU A 71 -9.69 1.06 -13.30
N ARG A 72 -9.12 2.20 -13.67
CA ARG A 72 -9.00 3.39 -12.82
C ARG A 72 -10.05 4.43 -13.20
N ASP A 73 -10.24 4.61 -14.50
CA ASP A 73 -11.29 5.46 -15.05
C ASP A 73 -12.62 4.70 -15.02
N GLU A 74 -13.72 5.40 -14.74
CA GLU A 74 -15.07 4.83 -14.66
C GLU A 74 -15.22 3.69 -13.62
N ALA A 75 -14.39 3.72 -12.57
CA ALA A 75 -14.46 2.81 -11.44
C ALA A 75 -14.93 3.53 -10.18
N TYR A 76 -16.00 3.02 -9.56
CA TYR A 76 -16.58 3.62 -8.35
C TYR A 76 -16.36 2.72 -7.14
N VAL A 77 -15.71 3.24 -6.11
CA VAL A 77 -15.53 2.51 -4.84
C VAL A 77 -16.83 2.58 -4.04
N VAL A 78 -17.52 1.44 -3.96
CA VAL A 78 -18.78 1.30 -3.21
C VAL A 78 -18.51 1.02 -1.74
N PHE A 79 -17.44 0.28 -1.46
CA PHE A 79 -17.02 -0.08 -0.11
C PHE A 79 -15.50 -0.17 -0.04
N LYS A 80 -14.94 0.21 1.11
CA LYS A 80 -13.51 0.15 1.39
C LYS A 80 -13.28 -0.08 2.88
N LYS A 81 -12.46 -1.08 3.21
CA LYS A 81 -12.00 -1.33 4.58
C LYS A 81 -10.54 -1.76 4.58
N HIS A 82 -9.80 -1.36 5.61
CA HIS A 82 -8.42 -1.75 5.84
C HIS A 82 -8.28 -2.97 6.76
N GLU A 83 -9.41 -3.57 7.14
CA GLU A 83 -9.54 -4.68 8.08
C GLU A 83 -10.41 -5.79 7.47
N PRO A 84 -10.41 -7.01 8.05
CA PRO A 84 -11.32 -8.06 7.64
C PRO A 84 -12.79 -7.61 7.62
N ILE A 85 -13.52 -8.15 6.67
CA ILE A 85 -14.93 -7.85 6.42
C ILE A 85 -15.82 -9.02 6.81
N SER A 86 -17.08 -8.74 7.15
CA SER A 86 -18.12 -9.74 7.33
C SER A 86 -18.93 -9.96 6.04
N VAL A 87 -19.62 -11.08 5.97
CA VAL A 87 -20.57 -11.37 4.89
C VAL A 87 -21.70 -10.34 4.87
N GLU A 88 -22.20 -9.96 6.04
CA GLU A 88 -23.26 -8.95 6.22
C GLU A 88 -22.90 -7.59 5.58
N GLU A 89 -21.64 -7.15 5.75
CA GLU A 89 -21.16 -5.89 5.19
C GLU A 89 -21.27 -5.88 3.66
N ILE A 90 -21.06 -7.04 3.02
CA ILE A 90 -21.11 -7.18 1.57
C ILE A 90 -22.53 -7.47 1.08
N SER A 91 -23.26 -8.39 1.71
CA SER A 91 -24.59 -8.82 1.27
C SER A 91 -25.57 -7.65 1.16
N ASN A 92 -25.52 -6.71 2.11
CA ASN A 92 -26.33 -5.50 2.10
C ASN A 92 -26.08 -4.64 0.85
N LEU A 93 -24.83 -4.54 0.39
CA LEU A 93 -24.46 -3.77 -0.81
C LEU A 93 -24.90 -4.47 -2.10
N LEU A 94 -24.93 -5.80 -2.10
CA LEU A 94 -25.35 -6.60 -3.26
C LEU A 94 -26.87 -6.54 -3.52
N SER A 95 -27.66 -5.97 -2.61
CA SER A 95 -29.07 -5.66 -2.83
C SER A 95 -29.28 -4.66 -3.97
N GLN A 96 -28.29 -3.79 -4.22
CA GLN A 96 -28.29 -2.81 -5.30
C GLN A 96 -27.67 -3.41 -6.58
N ASN A 97 -28.03 -2.88 -7.74
CA ASN A 97 -27.42 -3.29 -9.00
C ASN A 97 -26.24 -2.35 -9.33
N PRO A 98 -25.08 -2.88 -9.75
CA PRO A 98 -24.01 -2.06 -10.31
C PRO A 98 -24.46 -1.35 -11.58
N ILE A 99 -23.80 -0.23 -11.86
CA ILE A 99 -23.78 0.44 -13.17
C ILE A 99 -23.08 -0.48 -14.18
N HIS A 100 -21.97 -1.12 -13.77
CA HIS A 100 -21.21 -2.06 -14.59
C HIS A 100 -21.16 -3.45 -13.95
N ARG A 101 -20.22 -3.68 -13.03
CA ARG A 101 -20.03 -4.96 -12.33
C ARG A 101 -19.43 -4.72 -10.96
N PHE A 102 -19.90 -5.48 -9.97
CA PHE A 102 -19.29 -5.48 -8.65
C PHE A 102 -18.14 -6.47 -8.58
N TRP A 103 -16.96 -5.93 -8.30
CA TRP A 103 -15.72 -6.65 -8.03
C TRP A 103 -15.35 -6.51 -6.56
N LEU A 104 -15.24 -7.64 -5.85
CA LEU A 104 -14.62 -7.67 -4.53
C LEU A 104 -13.13 -7.88 -4.70
N ILE A 105 -12.34 -6.88 -4.31
CA ILE A 105 -10.90 -6.86 -4.50
C ILE A 105 -10.24 -6.85 -3.13
N SER A 106 -9.36 -7.82 -2.87
CA SER A 106 -8.48 -7.82 -1.70
C SER A 106 -7.05 -7.58 -2.16
N SER A 107 -6.41 -6.57 -1.58
CA SER A 107 -5.07 -6.12 -1.95
C SER A 107 -4.22 -5.94 -0.70
N GLY A 108 -2.95 -6.33 -0.78
CA GLY A 108 -2.03 -6.16 0.33
C GLY A 108 -1.34 -4.79 0.35
N PRO A 109 -0.34 -4.65 1.25
CA PRO A 109 0.33 -3.38 1.45
C PRO A 109 1.08 -2.89 0.21
N ILE A 110 1.07 -1.57 0.05
CA ILE A 110 1.85 -0.80 -0.93
C ILE A 110 2.44 0.40 -0.20
N LEU A 111 3.75 0.60 -0.31
CA LEU A 111 4.48 1.67 0.35
C LEU A 111 5.40 2.37 -0.66
N HIS A 112 5.52 3.68 -0.53
CA HIS A 112 6.47 4.49 -1.28
C HIS A 112 7.49 5.11 -0.32
N PHE A 113 8.73 4.69 -0.46
CA PHE A 113 9.87 5.24 0.26
C PHE A 113 10.64 6.21 -0.64
N VAL A 114 11.26 7.22 -0.04
CA VAL A 114 12.14 8.15 -0.73
C VAL A 114 13.50 8.12 -0.04
N ALA A 115 14.48 7.53 -0.72
CA ALA A 115 15.85 7.45 -0.24
C ALA A 115 16.68 8.66 -0.71
N ILE A 116 17.65 9.08 0.11
CA ILE A 116 18.53 10.20 -0.24
C ILE A 116 19.67 9.80 -1.20
N ASP A 117 19.95 8.51 -1.35
CA ASP A 117 20.93 7.98 -2.29
C ASP A 117 20.61 6.54 -2.74
N LEU A 118 21.39 6.05 -3.70
CA LEU A 118 21.20 4.72 -4.28
C LEU A 118 21.55 3.59 -3.31
N GLU A 119 22.48 3.81 -2.38
CA GLU A 119 22.87 2.81 -1.38
C GLU A 119 21.69 2.51 -0.46
N LYS A 120 21.04 3.55 0.06
CA LYS A 120 19.85 3.44 0.91
C LYS A 120 18.68 2.87 0.12
N ALA A 121 18.47 3.32 -1.13
CA ALA A 121 17.44 2.74 -2.00
C ALA A 121 17.63 1.23 -2.20
N HIS A 122 18.87 0.79 -2.44
CA HIS A 122 19.22 -0.61 -2.59
C HIS A 122 18.95 -1.41 -1.30
N LYS A 123 19.35 -0.85 -0.16
CA LYS A 123 19.12 -1.47 1.16
C LYS A 123 17.63 -1.67 1.45
N ILE A 124 16.80 -0.67 1.18
CA ILE A 124 15.33 -0.76 1.30
C ILE A 124 14.79 -1.90 0.44
N LEU A 125 15.20 -1.98 -0.82
CA LEU A 125 14.77 -3.04 -1.73
C LEU A 125 15.17 -4.43 -1.24
N GLN A 126 16.38 -4.57 -0.72
CA GLN A 126 16.89 -5.84 -0.22
C GLN A 126 16.09 -6.32 0.99
N ILE A 127 15.81 -5.42 1.94
CA ILE A 127 14.96 -5.69 3.11
C ILE A 127 13.55 -6.08 2.65
N ALA A 128 12.94 -5.27 1.78
CA ALA A 128 11.57 -5.51 1.32
C ALA A 128 11.40 -6.85 0.61
N ARG A 129 12.33 -7.21 -0.29
CA ARG A 129 12.31 -8.49 -1.00
C ARG A 129 12.45 -9.67 -0.04
N ASN A 130 13.35 -9.55 0.95
CA ASN A 130 13.51 -10.56 2.01
C ASN A 130 12.27 -10.68 2.90
N SER A 131 11.51 -9.60 3.07
CA SER A 131 10.22 -9.58 3.78
C SER A 131 9.02 -10.04 2.93
N GLY A 132 9.24 -10.45 1.68
CA GLY A 132 8.19 -11.01 0.80
C GLY A 132 7.58 -10.03 -0.22
N PHE A 133 8.14 -8.84 -0.38
CA PHE A 133 7.69 -7.83 -1.35
C PHE A 133 8.47 -7.95 -2.66
N LYS A 134 8.23 -9.05 -3.39
CA LYS A 134 9.06 -9.45 -4.54
C LYS A 134 9.01 -8.48 -5.73
N HIS A 135 7.90 -7.75 -5.90
CA HIS A 135 7.70 -6.82 -7.01
C HIS A 135 8.19 -5.39 -6.71
N SER A 136 9.00 -5.22 -5.67
CA SER A 136 9.53 -3.91 -5.29
C SER A 136 10.64 -3.43 -6.23
N GLY A 137 10.65 -2.14 -6.54
CA GLY A 137 11.59 -1.51 -7.45
C GLY A 137 11.75 0.00 -7.24
N ILE A 138 12.81 0.57 -7.82
CA ILE A 138 12.94 2.02 -7.98
C ILE A 138 12.02 2.44 -9.12
N ILE A 139 11.10 3.36 -8.86
CA ILE A 139 10.11 3.83 -9.85
C ILE A 139 10.41 5.25 -10.35
N SER A 140 11.23 6.02 -9.63
CA SER A 140 11.64 7.36 -10.02
C SER A 140 12.96 7.75 -9.36
N VAL A 141 13.77 8.54 -10.07
CA VAL A 141 15.01 9.14 -9.58
C VAL A 141 14.99 10.61 -9.98
N SER A 142 15.08 11.51 -9.00
CA SER A 142 15.17 12.95 -9.22
C SER A 142 16.08 13.62 -8.19
N ASN A 143 16.30 14.93 -8.35
CA ASN A 143 16.97 15.75 -7.35
C ASN A 143 16.22 15.82 -6.01
N GLU A 144 14.94 15.42 -5.95
CA GLU A 144 14.15 15.37 -4.72
C GLU A 144 14.28 14.05 -3.97
N GLY A 145 14.92 13.04 -4.55
CA GLY A 145 15.10 11.72 -3.96
C GLY A 145 14.91 10.56 -4.92
N ILE A 146 15.21 9.36 -4.43
CA ILE A 146 15.03 8.10 -5.15
C ILE A 146 13.79 7.40 -4.60
N VAL A 147 12.75 7.28 -5.40
CA VAL A 147 11.47 6.68 -5.00
C VAL A 147 11.54 5.16 -5.17
N VAL A 148 11.41 4.45 -4.06
CA VAL A 148 11.33 2.99 -3.99
C VAL A 148 9.89 2.59 -3.70
N GLU A 149 9.28 1.88 -4.63
CA GLU A 149 7.95 1.31 -4.45
C GLU A 149 8.07 -0.12 -3.93
N ILE A 150 7.34 -0.41 -2.85
CA ILE A 150 7.31 -1.70 -2.19
C ILE A 150 5.90 -2.28 -2.30
N ILE A 151 5.75 -3.37 -3.06
CA ILE A 151 4.47 -4.02 -3.35
C ILE A 151 4.50 -5.47 -2.88
N SER A 152 3.51 -5.83 -2.06
CA SER A 152 3.37 -7.17 -1.48
C SER A 152 3.07 -8.25 -2.53
N GLY A 153 2.40 -7.89 -3.63
CA GLY A 153 1.95 -8.81 -4.67
C GLY A 153 0.76 -9.70 -4.23
N THR A 154 0.29 -9.57 -2.99
CA THR A 154 -0.94 -10.21 -2.53
C THR A 154 -2.12 -9.42 -3.09
N TRP A 155 -2.80 -10.00 -4.07
CA TRP A 155 -3.94 -9.38 -4.74
C TRP A 155 -4.86 -10.47 -5.26
N THR A 156 -6.16 -10.30 -5.06
CA THR A 156 -7.20 -11.12 -5.69
C THR A 156 -8.41 -10.27 -6.01
N SER A 157 -9.16 -10.67 -7.04
CA SER A 157 -10.42 -10.05 -7.42
C SER A 157 -11.46 -11.12 -7.73
N PHE A 158 -12.66 -10.95 -7.19
CA PHE A 158 -13.80 -11.81 -7.45
C PHE A 158 -14.89 -11.01 -8.15
N LEU A 159 -15.39 -11.51 -9.28
CA LEU A 159 -16.62 -10.98 -9.88
C LEU A 159 -17.80 -11.47 -9.06
N ILE A 160 -18.46 -10.57 -8.35
CA ILE A 160 -19.56 -10.92 -7.43
C ILE A 160 -20.90 -10.79 -8.14
N LYS A 161 -21.09 -9.69 -8.89
CA LYS A 161 -22.36 -9.37 -9.55
C LYS A 161 -22.12 -8.71 -10.90
N ASP A 162 -22.79 -9.18 -11.94
CA ASP A 162 -22.80 -8.56 -13.27
C ASP A 162 -24.22 -8.10 -13.58
N SER A 163 -24.42 -6.79 -13.71
CA SER A 163 -25.75 -6.19 -13.85
C SER A 163 -26.68 -6.65 -12.71
N SER A 164 -27.82 -7.27 -13.00
CA SER A 164 -28.73 -7.81 -11.97
C SER A 164 -28.35 -9.21 -11.47
N LYS A 165 -27.41 -9.90 -12.11
CA LYS A 165 -27.10 -11.30 -11.85
C LYS A 165 -26.00 -11.44 -10.81
N LEU A 166 -26.32 -12.07 -9.67
CA LEU A 166 -25.31 -12.56 -8.74
C LEU A 166 -24.56 -13.74 -9.37
N ILE A 167 -23.23 -13.63 -9.43
CA ILE A 167 -22.35 -14.60 -10.09
C ILE A 167 -21.87 -15.68 -9.10
N VAL A 168 -21.71 -15.30 -7.83
CA VAL A 168 -21.24 -16.18 -6.77
C VAL A 168 -22.42 -16.84 -6.05
N ASN A 169 -22.31 -18.14 -5.78
CA ASN A 169 -23.29 -18.86 -4.95
C ASN A 169 -22.87 -18.86 -3.47
N GLU A 170 -21.59 -19.10 -3.19
CA GLU A 170 -21.02 -19.18 -1.84
C GLU A 170 -20.29 -17.87 -1.48
N LEU A 171 -21.05 -16.84 -1.09
CA LEU A 171 -20.46 -15.53 -0.73
C LEU A 171 -19.52 -15.64 0.49
N ASP A 172 -19.84 -16.53 1.43
CA ASP A 172 -19.07 -16.77 2.65
C ASP A 172 -17.64 -17.22 2.35
N ASP A 173 -17.49 -18.16 1.40
CA ASP A 173 -16.18 -18.63 0.96
C ASP A 173 -15.37 -17.53 0.28
N VAL A 174 -16.02 -16.70 -0.54
CA VAL A 174 -15.37 -15.58 -1.22
C VAL A 174 -14.88 -14.54 -0.20
N VAL A 175 -15.72 -14.19 0.78
CA VAL A 175 -15.36 -13.26 1.87
C VAL A 175 -14.23 -13.83 2.71
N LYS A 176 -14.27 -15.12 3.04
CA LYS A 176 -13.20 -15.82 3.76
C LYS A 176 -11.87 -15.70 3.02
N VAL A 177 -11.81 -16.04 1.73
CA VAL A 177 -10.57 -15.94 0.94
C VAL A 177 -10.10 -14.50 0.81
N ALA A 178 -11.01 -13.54 0.61
CA ALA A 178 -10.65 -12.11 0.57
C ALA A 178 -9.98 -11.65 1.88
N ASN A 179 -10.50 -12.09 3.03
CA ASN A 179 -9.92 -11.84 4.35
C ASN A 179 -8.55 -12.53 4.53
N GLU A 180 -8.41 -13.79 4.11
CA GLU A 180 -7.14 -14.53 4.16
C GLU A 180 -6.03 -13.81 3.36
N VAL A 181 -6.37 -13.29 2.17
CA VAL A 181 -5.43 -12.51 1.34
C VAL A 181 -5.02 -11.21 2.03
N LEU A 182 -5.96 -10.49 2.66
CA LEU A 182 -5.65 -9.27 3.41
C LEU A 182 -4.72 -9.58 4.58
N ILE A 183 -5.03 -10.62 5.35
CA ILE A 183 -4.25 -11.05 6.52
C ILE A 183 -2.83 -11.46 6.10
N GLU A 184 -2.67 -12.18 4.99
CA GLU A 184 -1.34 -12.51 4.45
C GLU A 184 -0.55 -11.26 4.06
N GLY A 185 -1.21 -10.25 3.47
CA GLY A 185 -0.62 -8.94 3.24
C GLY A 185 -0.12 -8.27 4.52
N LYS A 186 -0.95 -8.24 5.57
CA LYS A 186 -0.60 -7.67 6.88
C LYS A 186 0.57 -8.41 7.55
N LYS A 187 0.65 -9.74 7.45
CA LYS A 187 1.80 -10.52 7.94
C LYS A 187 3.11 -10.12 7.26
N ARG A 188 3.10 -9.82 5.96
CA ARG A 188 4.28 -9.32 5.24
C ARG A 188 4.67 -7.92 5.72
N LEU A 189 3.69 -7.04 5.94
CA LEU A 189 3.93 -5.72 6.53
C LEU A 189 4.60 -5.81 7.91
N GLU A 190 4.13 -6.71 8.77
CA GLU A 190 4.73 -6.93 10.09
C GLU A 190 6.18 -7.44 9.98
N LYS A 191 6.46 -8.38 9.06
CA LYS A 191 7.82 -8.84 8.78
C LYS A 191 8.73 -7.71 8.29
N LEU A 192 8.20 -6.84 7.44
CA LEU A 192 8.93 -5.66 6.95
C LEU A 192 9.23 -4.68 8.07
N TYR A 193 8.23 -4.37 8.91
CA TYR A 193 8.39 -3.51 10.09
C TYR A 193 9.48 -4.04 11.03
N LYS A 194 9.45 -5.34 11.36
CA LYS A 194 10.48 -5.99 12.18
C LYS A 194 11.88 -5.89 11.55
N ALA A 195 12.00 -6.15 10.26
CA ALA A 195 13.29 -6.05 9.56
C ALA A 195 13.83 -4.60 9.53
N PHE A 196 12.95 -3.60 9.46
CA PHE A 196 13.34 -2.19 9.45
C PHE A 196 13.85 -1.69 10.81
N LYS A 197 13.47 -2.33 11.93
CA LYS A 197 13.95 -1.96 13.27
C LYS A 197 15.46 -2.14 13.41
N GLU A 198 15.95 -3.27 12.90
CA GLU A 198 17.34 -3.73 13.02
C GLU A 198 18.31 -3.02 12.05
N VAL A 199 17.79 -2.16 11.19
CA VAL A 199 18.56 -1.56 10.10
C VAL A 199 18.90 -0.11 10.41
N ASP A 200 20.18 0.23 10.29
CA ASP A 200 20.63 1.62 10.21
C ASP A 200 20.52 2.13 8.77
N ILE A 201 19.68 3.13 8.52
CA ILE A 201 19.40 3.68 7.18
C ILE A 201 19.08 5.16 7.22
#